data_AF-A0A1Z8JLZ9-F1
#
_entry.id   AF-A0A1Z8JLZ9-F1
#
_cell.length_a   1.000
_cell.length_b   1.000
_cell.length_c   1.000
_cell.angle_alpha   90.00
_cell.angle_beta   90.00
_cell.angle_gamma   90.00
#
_symmetry.space_group_name_H-M   'P 1'
#
loop_
_entity.id
_entity.type
_entity.pdbx_description
1 polymer ?
#
loop_
_entity_poly.entity_id
_entity_poly.type
_entity_poly.pdbx_seq_one_letter_code
_entity_poly.pdbx_strand_id
1 'polypeptide(L)'
;MTFNVLYGFFVDGKWDTELFSVHVLLVFCLGVVFTLCIGVFTGFTIYQMCRNRTTIESYERQRYRHTARRHLNVFDLGVTRNVLSVMGTKWYNIVMPVGNVEGDNGGGVSFETNLAGEEFVNSRNLVARLSSELERSV
;
A
#
# COMPACT_ATOMS: atom_id res chain seq x y z
N MET A 1 -32.54 -5.89 -1.11
CA MET A 1 -33.87 -5.26 -0.90
C MET A 1 -33.81 -3.75 -1.05
N THR A 2 -32.84 -3.05 -0.47
CA THR A 2 -32.61 -1.59 -0.59
C THR A 2 -32.33 -1.09 -2.01
N PHE A 3 -31.58 -1.86 -2.83
CA PHE A 3 -31.23 -1.46 -4.20
C PHE A 3 -32.45 -1.35 -5.14
N ASN A 4 -33.41 -2.28 -5.05
CA ASN A 4 -34.63 -2.24 -5.88
C ASN A 4 -35.52 -1.04 -5.54
N VAL A 5 -35.54 -0.62 -4.26
CA VAL A 5 -36.26 0.58 -3.82
C VAL A 5 -35.59 1.84 -4.38
N LEU A 6 -34.25 1.89 -4.39
CA LEU A 6 -33.50 3.01 -4.95
C LEU A 6 -33.63 3.11 -6.48
N TYR A 7 -33.63 1.96 -7.18
CA TYR A 7 -33.81 1.91 -8.63
C TYR A 7 -35.22 2.35 -9.04
N GLY A 8 -36.26 1.82 -8.38
CA GLY A 8 -37.65 2.26 -8.62
C GLY A 8 -37.91 3.73 -8.26
N PHE A 9 -37.12 4.30 -7.35
CA PHE A 9 -37.17 5.73 -7.03
C PHE A 9 -36.59 6.60 -8.16
N PHE A 10 -35.37 6.30 -8.64
CA PHE A 10 -34.72 7.11 -9.68
C PHE A 10 -35.29 6.89 -11.08
N VAL A 11 -35.79 5.67 -11.37
CA VAL A 11 -36.22 5.28 -12.71
C VAL A 11 -37.75 5.32 -12.87
N ASP A 12 -38.50 4.84 -11.86
CA ASP A 12 -39.96 4.71 -11.99
C ASP A 12 -40.75 5.89 -11.38
N GLY A 13 -40.08 6.84 -10.72
CA GLY A 13 -40.71 8.08 -10.20
C GLY A 13 -41.84 7.83 -9.19
N LYS A 14 -41.80 6.71 -8.46
CA LYS A 14 -42.81 6.34 -7.47
C LYS A 14 -42.49 6.98 -6.11
N TRP A 15 -43.03 8.17 -5.86
CA TRP A 15 -42.82 8.97 -4.64
C TRP A 15 -43.68 8.54 -3.44
N ASP A 16 -44.65 7.64 -3.64
CA ASP A 16 -45.73 7.34 -2.67
C ASP A 16 -45.50 6.09 -1.80
N THR A 17 -44.29 5.53 -1.80
CA THR A 17 -43.99 4.40 -0.91
C THR A 17 -43.73 4.92 0.51
N GLU A 18 -44.54 4.50 1.50
CA GLU A 18 -44.38 4.84 2.93
C GLU A 18 -42.99 4.51 3.53
N LEU A 19 -42.16 3.75 2.81
CA LEU A 19 -40.76 3.47 3.12
C LEU A 19 -39.81 4.65 2.79
N PHE A 20 -40.30 5.79 2.30
CA PHE A 20 -39.53 7.03 2.18
C PHE A 20 -39.22 7.59 3.58
N SER A 21 -38.33 6.90 4.28
CA SER A 21 -37.80 7.31 5.55
C SER A 21 -36.46 7.99 5.29
N VAL A 22 -36.30 9.20 5.82
CA VAL A 22 -35.06 10.01 5.77
C VAL A 22 -33.81 9.18 6.11
N HIS A 23 -33.95 8.14 6.93
CA HIS A 23 -32.91 7.18 7.26
C HIS A 23 -32.31 6.46 6.04
N VAL A 24 -33.12 6.01 5.07
CA VAL A 24 -32.62 5.29 3.88
C VAL A 24 -31.80 6.21 2.99
N LEU A 25 -32.28 7.45 2.80
CA LEU A 25 -31.56 8.47 2.04
C LEU A 25 -30.24 8.83 2.72
N LEU A 26 -30.25 8.99 4.05
CA LEU A 26 -29.05 9.29 4.84
C LEU A 26 -28.02 8.16 4.72
N VAL A 27 -28.43 6.91 4.89
CA VAL A 27 -27.53 5.74 4.76
C VAL A 27 -26.96 5.64 3.34
N PHE A 28 -27.76 5.94 2.31
CA PHE A 28 -27.27 5.97 0.93
C PHE A 28 -26.20 7.05 0.73
N CYS A 29 -26.47 8.30 1.13
CA CYS A 29 -25.51 9.40 1.01
C CYS A 29 -24.22 9.12 1.78
N LEU A 30 -24.32 8.63 3.02
CA LEU A 30 -23.14 8.24 3.80
C LEU A 30 -22.37 7.11 3.13
N GLY A 31 -23.07 6.08 2.62
CA GLY A 31 -22.47 4.97 1.91
C GLY A 31 -21.64 5.44 0.72
N VAL A 32 -22.19 6.35 -0.10
CA VAL A 32 -21.47 6.92 -1.26
C VAL A 32 -20.19 7.65 -0.82
N VAL A 33 -20.27 8.48 0.22
CA VAL A 33 -19.10 9.22 0.73
C VAL A 33 -18.02 8.26 1.25
N PHE A 34 -18.40 7.27 2.05
CA PHE A 34 -17.45 6.29 2.58
C PHE A 34 -16.83 5.43 1.46
N THR A 35 -17.63 4.97 0.50
CA THR A 35 -17.13 4.20 -0.64
C THR A 35 -16.13 5.01 -1.46
N LEU A 36 -16.39 6.30 -1.70
CA LEU A 36 -15.46 7.17 -2.43
C LEU A 36 -14.15 7.36 -1.65
N CYS A 37 -14.22 7.67 -0.36
CA CYS A 37 -13.04 7.85 0.48
C CYS A 37 -12.19 6.58 0.58
N ILE A 38 -12.82 5.45 0.90
CA ILE A 38 -12.14 4.15 1.03
C ILE A 38 -11.63 3.69 -0.33
N GLY A 39 -12.35 3.95 -1.42
CA GLY A 39 -11.93 3.59 -2.77
C GLY A 39 -10.63 4.27 -3.18
N VAL A 40 -10.52 5.58 -2.95
CA VAL A 40 -9.28 6.34 -3.24
C VAL A 40 -8.13 5.86 -2.35
N PHE A 41 -8.39 5.68 -1.06
CA PHE A 41 -7.36 5.21 -0.12
C PHE A 41 -6.87 3.81 -0.46
N THR A 42 -7.80 2.89 -0.71
CA THR A 42 -7.51 1.50 -1.10
C THR A 42 -6.76 1.45 -2.42
N GLY A 43 -7.14 2.27 -3.41
CA GLY A 43 -6.41 2.36 -4.67
C GLY A 43 -4.96 2.82 -4.47
N PHE A 44 -4.75 3.79 -3.57
CA PHE A 44 -3.41 4.26 -3.24
C PHE A 44 -2.58 3.20 -2.50
N THR A 45 -3.15 2.47 -1.54
CA THR A 45 -2.42 1.41 -0.82
C THR A 45 -2.13 0.21 -1.71
N ILE A 46 -3.03 -0.16 -2.62
CA ILE A 46 -2.76 -1.18 -3.64
C ILE A 46 -1.60 -0.73 -4.53
N TYR A 47 -1.57 0.53 -4.97
CA TYR A 47 -0.45 1.05 -5.75
C TYR A 47 0.89 0.98 -4.99
N GLN A 48 0.89 1.32 -3.70
CA GLN A 48 2.05 1.21 -2.84
C GLN A 48 2.54 -0.24 -2.71
N MET A 49 1.61 -1.16 -2.48
CA MET A 49 1.89 -2.59 -2.37
C MET A 49 2.49 -3.16 -3.65
N CYS A 50 1.94 -2.81 -4.82
CA CYS A 50 2.49 -3.22 -6.12
C CYS A 50 3.92 -2.75 -6.37
N ARG A 51 4.35 -1.66 -5.72
CA ARG A 51 5.71 -1.11 -5.83
C ARG A 51 6.61 -1.43 -4.64
N ASN A 52 6.12 -2.21 -3.68
CA ASN A 52 6.79 -2.52 -2.42
C ASN A 52 7.37 -1.26 -1.76
N ARG A 53 6.51 -0.26 -1.54
CA ARG A 53 6.89 0.99 -0.88
C ARG A 53 5.94 1.31 0.25
N THR A 54 6.51 1.82 1.33
CA THR A 54 5.72 2.39 2.41
C THR A 54 5.25 3.81 2.08
N THR A 55 4.23 4.28 2.80
CA THR A 55 3.77 5.68 2.70
C THR A 55 4.89 6.67 2.99
N ILE A 56 5.74 6.38 3.97
CA ILE A 56 6.88 7.23 4.35
C ILE A 56 7.86 7.37 3.19
N GLU A 57 8.27 6.25 2.58
CA GLU A 57 9.18 6.25 1.42
C GLU A 57 8.60 6.99 0.20
N SER A 58 7.28 6.91 0.00
CA SER A 58 6.61 7.66 -1.06
C SER A 58 6.70 9.17 -0.84
N TYR A 59 6.52 9.63 0.40
CA TYR A 59 6.67 11.04 0.76
C TYR A 59 8.12 11.52 0.67
N GLU A 60 9.08 10.72 1.13
CA GLU A 60 10.50 11.06 1.01
C GLU A 60 10.92 11.20 -0.45
N ARG A 61 10.48 10.30 -1.34
CA ARG A 61 10.74 10.43 -2.78
C ARG A 61 10.19 11.73 -3.36
N GLN A 62 9.00 12.16 -2.95
CA GLN A 62 8.45 13.45 -3.39
C GLN A 62 9.31 14.61 -2.93
N ARG A 63 9.81 14.57 -1.69
CA ARG A 63 10.73 15.57 -1.14
C ARG A 63 12.06 15.61 -1.90
N TYR A 64 12.65 14.45 -2.18
CA TYR A 64 13.90 14.34 -2.93
C TYR A 64 13.73 14.55 -4.43
N ARG A 65 12.52 14.63 -4.97
CA ARG A 65 12.29 14.86 -6.41
C ARG A 65 12.84 16.20 -6.89
N HIS A 66 12.94 17.19 -6.00
CA HIS A 66 13.51 18.51 -6.28
C HIS A 66 15.04 18.53 -6.24
N THR A 67 15.65 17.56 -5.56
CA THR A 67 17.10 17.42 -5.49
C THR A 67 17.51 16.38 -6.52
N ALA A 68 18.51 16.65 -7.37
CA ALA A 68 18.94 15.73 -8.45
C ALA A 68 19.44 14.33 -7.98
N ARG A 69 19.30 14.00 -6.68
CA ARG A 69 19.54 12.67 -6.14
C ARG A 69 18.42 11.73 -6.58
N ARG A 70 18.76 10.82 -7.50
CA ARG A 70 17.88 9.77 -8.00
C ARG A 70 17.55 8.80 -6.86
N HIS A 71 16.43 9.03 -6.17
CA HIS A 71 15.90 8.08 -5.19
C HIS A 71 15.35 6.85 -5.92
N LEU A 72 16.18 5.82 -6.07
CA LEU A 72 15.82 4.54 -6.67
C LEU A 72 14.97 3.72 -5.69
N ASN A 73 14.07 2.90 -6.23
CA ASN A 73 13.27 1.98 -5.42
C ASN A 73 14.09 0.72 -5.17
N VAL A 74 14.71 0.64 -4.00
CA VAL A 74 15.61 -0.46 -3.66
C VAL A 74 14.84 -1.77 -3.41
N PHE A 75 13.60 -1.67 -2.94
CA PHE A 75 12.77 -2.82 -2.57
C PHE A 75 11.87 -3.33 -3.71
N ASP A 76 12.02 -2.80 -4.94
CA ASP A 76 11.22 -3.24 -6.07
C ASP A 76 11.74 -4.56 -6.65
N LEU A 77 11.00 -5.64 -6.43
CA LEU A 77 11.33 -6.99 -6.94
C LEU A 77 10.43 -7.39 -8.13
N GLY A 78 9.46 -6.54 -8.48
CA GLY A 78 8.41 -6.79 -9.47
C GLY A 78 7.05 -7.03 -8.82
N VAL A 79 5.96 -6.68 -9.52
CA VAL A 79 4.60 -6.60 -8.96
C VAL A 79 4.16 -7.90 -8.28
N THR A 80 4.40 -9.06 -8.91
CA THR A 80 4.00 -10.36 -8.35
C THR A 80 4.73 -10.67 -7.05
N ARG A 81 6.05 -10.47 -6.99
CA ARG A 81 6.87 -10.70 -5.80
C ARG A 81 6.56 -9.70 -4.69
N ASN A 82 6.34 -8.43 -5.05
CA ASN A 82 5.95 -7.36 -4.13
C ASN A 82 4.59 -7.64 -3.48
N VAL A 83 3.63 -8.18 -4.23
CA VAL A 83 2.31 -8.57 -3.70
C VAL A 83 2.44 -9.80 -2.81
N LEU A 84 3.24 -10.79 -3.23
CA LEU A 84 3.49 -12.02 -2.49
C LEU A 84 4.20 -11.77 -1.15
N SER A 85 5.10 -10.79 -1.07
CA SER A 85 5.82 -10.45 0.16
C SER A 85 4.90 -9.86 1.24
N VAL A 86 3.78 -9.25 0.84
CA VAL A 86 2.80 -8.67 1.78
C VAL A 86 1.68 -9.66 2.09
N MET A 87 1.04 -10.24 1.06
CA MET A 87 -0.13 -11.12 1.24
C MET A 87 0.24 -12.58 1.52
N GLY A 88 1.44 -13.01 1.14
CA GLY A 88 1.87 -14.40 1.22
C GLY A 88 1.54 -15.22 0.00
N THR A 89 2.09 -16.43 -0.02
CA THR A 89 2.02 -17.38 -1.14
C THR A 89 0.65 -18.04 -1.30
N LYS A 90 -0.12 -18.10 -0.20
CA LYS A 90 -1.39 -18.81 -0.14
C LYS A 90 -2.54 -17.84 -0.39
N TRP A 91 -3.45 -18.23 -1.29
CA TRP A 91 -4.59 -17.39 -1.68
C TRP A 91 -5.53 -17.04 -0.51
N TYR A 92 -5.65 -17.91 0.50
CA TYR A 92 -6.53 -17.66 1.65
C TYR A 92 -5.99 -16.56 2.57
N ASN A 93 -4.69 -16.28 2.55
CA ASN A 93 -4.09 -15.16 3.31
C ASN A 93 -4.51 -13.80 2.72
N ILE A 94 -4.95 -13.75 1.46
CA ILE A 94 -5.45 -12.52 0.83
C ILE A 94 -6.82 -12.14 1.39
N VAL A 95 -7.64 -13.14 1.77
CA VAL A 95 -9.05 -12.95 2.15
C VAL A 95 -9.23 -12.96 3.67
N MET A 96 -8.51 -13.84 4.38
CA MET A 96 -8.63 -13.96 5.83
C MET A 96 -7.59 -13.10 6.55
N PRO A 97 -7.97 -12.41 7.64
CA PRO A 97 -7.04 -11.64 8.48
C PRO A 97 -6.23 -12.58 9.38
N VAL A 98 -5.51 -13.51 8.76
CA VAL A 98 -4.57 -14.41 9.42
C VAL A 98 -3.17 -13.88 9.21
N GLY A 99 -2.41 -13.75 10.31
CA GLY A 99 -1.03 -13.27 10.24
C GLY A 99 -0.20 -14.16 9.32
N ASN A 100 0.66 -13.53 8.52
CA ASN A 100 1.55 -14.23 7.61
C ASN A 100 2.92 -14.43 8.27
N VAL A 101 3.28 -15.68 8.52
CA VAL A 101 4.58 -16.07 9.11
C VAL A 101 5.59 -16.48 8.02
N GLU A 102 5.11 -16.83 6.82
CA GLU A 102 5.94 -17.43 5.76
C GLU A 102 6.60 -16.41 4.81
N GLY A 103 6.05 -15.20 4.71
CA GLY A 103 6.64 -14.12 3.88
C GLY A 103 7.78 -13.35 4.57
N ASP A 104 8.04 -13.66 5.84
CA ASP A 104 8.96 -12.92 6.69
C ASP A 104 10.32 -13.62 6.78
N ASN A 105 11.16 -13.38 5.78
CA ASN A 105 12.54 -13.91 5.75
C ASN A 105 13.44 -13.31 6.86
N GLY A 106 12.92 -12.46 7.76
CA GLY A 106 13.73 -11.79 8.77
C GLY A 106 13.00 -11.05 9.89
N GLY A 107 11.81 -11.44 10.35
CA GLY A 107 11.13 -10.76 11.46
C GLY A 107 10.69 -9.31 11.17
N GLY A 108 10.64 -8.88 9.90
CA GLY A 108 10.51 -7.48 9.50
C GLY A 108 11.78 -6.63 9.69
N VAL A 109 12.93 -7.24 9.99
CA VAL A 109 14.22 -6.52 10.11
C VAL A 109 15.04 -6.52 8.83
N SER A 110 14.79 -7.45 7.92
CA SER A 110 15.47 -7.55 6.62
C SER A 110 14.46 -7.79 5.49
N PHE A 111 14.73 -7.14 4.36
CA PHE A 111 13.90 -7.22 3.16
C PHE A 111 14.78 -7.49 1.95
N GLU A 112 14.25 -8.26 0.99
CA GLU A 112 14.94 -8.49 -0.27
C GLU A 112 15.07 -7.17 -1.05
N THR A 113 16.26 -6.95 -1.61
CA THR A 113 16.56 -5.76 -2.40
C THR A 113 16.87 -6.13 -3.85
N ASN A 114 16.66 -5.19 -4.76
CA ASN A 114 17.19 -5.31 -6.11
C ASN A 114 18.70 -5.08 -6.16
N LEU A 115 19.29 -5.30 -7.34
CA LEU A 115 20.72 -5.10 -7.60
C LEU A 115 21.22 -3.70 -7.20
N ALA A 116 20.43 -2.66 -7.47
CA ALA A 116 20.78 -1.29 -7.08
C ALA A 116 20.83 -1.11 -5.55
N GLY A 117 20.00 -1.85 -4.82
CA GLY A 117 20.06 -1.94 -3.37
C GLY A 117 21.33 -2.58 -2.85
N GLU A 118 21.72 -3.71 -3.46
CA GLU A 118 22.93 -4.43 -3.08
C GLU A 118 24.18 -3.57 -3.27
N GLU A 119 24.28 -2.86 -4.40
CA GLU A 119 25.37 -1.90 -4.65
C GLU A 119 25.43 -0.79 -3.59
N PHE A 120 24.27 -0.27 -3.19
CA PHE A 120 24.19 0.80 -2.18
C PHE A 120 24.60 0.31 -0.79
N VAL A 121 24.19 -0.90 -0.40
CA VAL A 121 24.60 -1.52 0.86
C VAL A 121 26.10 -1.82 0.86
N ASN A 122 26.62 -2.39 -0.23
CA ASN A 122 28.04 -2.69 -0.36
C ASN A 122 28.89 -1.42 -0.27
N SER A 123 28.49 -0.35 -0.97
CA SER A 123 29.17 0.95 -0.91
C SER A 123 29.20 1.52 0.51
N ARG A 124 28.10 1.42 1.27
CA ARG A 124 28.06 1.88 2.67
C ARG A 124 28.96 1.05 3.58
N ASN A 125 28.96 -0.28 3.40
CA ASN A 125 29.82 -1.18 4.17
C ASN A 125 31.31 -0.92 3.91
N LEU A 126 31.67 -0.63 2.65
CA LEU A 126 33.03 -0.25 2.29
C LEU A 126 33.46 1.03 3.02
N VAL A 127 32.63 2.08 3.00
CA VAL A 127 32.92 3.34 3.69
C VAL A 127 33.09 3.12 5.20
N ALA A 128 32.23 2.31 5.82
CA ALA A 128 32.32 2.01 7.25
C ALA A 128 33.60 1.23 7.62
N ARG A 129 34.03 0.29 6.75
CA ARG A 129 35.30 -0.42 6.92
C ARG A 129 36.48 0.54 6.79
N LEU A 130 36.47 1.36 5.74
CA LEU A 130 37.50 2.38 5.50
C LEU A 130 37.65 3.34 6.69
N SER A 131 36.53 3.80 7.28
CA SER A 131 36.58 4.67 8.47
C SER A 131 37.17 3.94 9.68
N SER A 132 36.83 2.66 9.89
CA SER A 132 37.36 1.89 11.01
C SER A 132 38.86 1.58 10.90
N GLU A 133 39.37 1.39 9.68
CA GLU A 133 40.80 1.19 9.43
C GLU A 133 41.59 2.49 9.64
N LEU A 134 41.02 3.63 9.24
CA LEU A 134 41.60 4.96 9.49
C LEU A 134 41.74 5.25 10.99
N GLU A 135 40.71 4.96 11.79
CA GLU A 135 40.75 5.11 13.26
C GLU A 135 41.77 4.19 13.93
N ARG A 136 42.06 3.02 13.34
CA ARG A 136 43.04 2.07 13.87
C ARG A 136 44.48 2.42 13.49
N SER A 137 44.66 3.32 12.51
CA SER A 137 45.97 3.76 11.99
C SER A 137 46.52 5.05 12.64
N VAL A 138 45.75 5.65 13.55
CA VAL A 138 46.09 6.84 14.36
C VAL A 138 46.37 6.42 15.79
#